data_AF-A0A937L6H7-F1
#
_entry.id   AF-A0A937L6H7-F1
#
_cell.length_a   1.000
_cell.length_b   1.000
_cell.length_c   1.000
_cell.angle_alpha   90.00
_cell.angle_beta   90.00
_cell.angle_gamma   90.00
#
_symmetry.space_group_name_H-M   'P 1'
#
loop_
_entity.id
_entity.type
_entity.pdbx_description
1 polymer ?
#
loop_
_entity_poly.entity_id
_entity_poly.type
_entity_poly.pdbx_seq_one_letter_code
_entity_poly.pdbx_strand_id
1 'polypeptide(L)'
;MNHTQKLTVFYNGGCSICGPEVEMYRRMAEAHNIKSLAFTDISSGALPEGYTREAMLARLHAEESGEMLVGVRAFIALWLRLPKFKYLAHAINWPIMRGMTGLVYNHIIAPWLYRRFLRQQ
;
A
#
# COMPACT_ATOMS: atom_id res chain seq x y z
N MET A 1 -5.12 -7.47 25.38
CA MET A 1 -5.46 -8.41 24.28
C MET A 1 -5.57 -7.59 23.01
N ASN A 2 -4.58 -7.62 22.11
CA ASN A 2 -4.67 -6.90 20.84
C ASN A 2 -5.64 -7.66 19.94
N HIS A 3 -6.92 -7.29 19.98
CA HIS A 3 -7.87 -7.63 18.94
C HIS A 3 -7.34 -7.02 17.65
N THR A 4 -6.64 -7.82 16.86
CA THR A 4 -6.21 -7.39 15.53
C THR A 4 -7.48 -7.37 14.70
N GLN A 5 -8.07 -6.18 14.55
CA GLN A 5 -9.31 -6.00 13.82
C GLN A 5 -9.19 -6.66 12.45
N LYS A 6 -10.23 -7.37 12.02
CA LYS A 6 -10.26 -8.03 10.73
C LYS A 6 -10.30 -6.95 9.64
N LEU A 7 -9.39 -7.05 8.67
CA LEU A 7 -9.34 -6.20 7.49
C LEU A 7 -9.79 -7.03 6.29
N THR A 8 -10.82 -6.56 5.58
CA THR A 8 -11.29 -7.18 4.32
C THR A 8 -10.90 -6.29 3.16
N VAL A 9 -10.04 -6.77 2.26
CA VAL A 9 -9.59 -6.04 1.07
C VAL A 9 -10.48 -6.39 -0.12
N PHE A 10 -11.04 -5.37 -0.75
CA PHE A 10 -11.84 -5.51 -1.96
C PHE A 10 -10.96 -5.23 -3.17
N TYR A 11 -10.96 -6.15 -4.14
CA TYR A 11 -10.16 -6.03 -5.35
C TYR A 11 -10.89 -6.62 -6.55
N ASN A 12 -10.50 -6.20 -7.76
CA ASN A 12 -10.98 -6.81 -8.99
C ASN A 12 -9.94 -7.81 -9.51
N GLY A 13 -10.25 -9.10 -9.44
CA GLY A 13 -9.40 -10.17 -9.97
C GLY A 13 -9.16 -10.09 -11.49
N GLY A 14 -10.08 -9.45 -12.23
CA GLY A 14 -9.95 -9.24 -13.67
C GLY A 14 -9.04 -8.07 -14.08
N CYS A 15 -8.53 -7.28 -13.13
CA CYS A 15 -7.60 -6.19 -13.42
C CYS A 15 -6.18 -6.73 -13.63
N SER A 16 -5.60 -6.48 -14.81
CA SER A 16 -4.25 -6.93 -15.18
C SER A 16 -3.14 -6.38 -14.27
N ILE A 17 -3.41 -5.27 -13.57
CA ILE A 17 -2.45 -4.61 -12.68
C ILE A 17 -2.75 -4.97 -11.22
N CYS A 18 -3.99 -4.77 -10.77
CA CYS A 18 -4.35 -4.93 -9.36
C CYS A 18 -4.52 -6.40 -8.94
N GLY A 19 -5.00 -7.26 -9.84
CA GLY A 19 -5.26 -8.67 -9.54
C GLY A 19 -4.00 -9.42 -9.08
N PRO A 20 -2.90 -9.39 -9.87
CA PRO A 20 -1.64 -10.03 -9.47
C PRO A 20 -1.05 -9.48 -8.16
N GLU A 21 -1.16 -8.18 -7.93
CA GLU A 21 -0.65 -7.54 -6.71
C GLU A 21 -1.40 -8.03 -5.46
N VAL A 22 -2.73 -8.06 -5.51
CA VAL A 22 -3.55 -8.50 -4.38
C VAL A 22 -3.41 -10.00 -4.14
N GLU A 23 -3.29 -10.80 -5.20
CA GLU A 23 -3.03 -12.24 -5.11
C GLU A 23 -1.67 -12.52 -4.44
N MET A 24 -0.64 -11.72 -4.74
CA MET A 24 0.65 -11.80 -4.03
C MET A 24 0.49 -11.55 -2.52
N TYR A 25 -0.28 -10.53 -2.13
CA TYR A 25 -0.56 -10.26 -0.71
C TYR A 25 -1.37 -11.39 -0.05
N ARG A 26 -2.37 -11.96 -0.75
CA ARG A 26 -3.16 -13.10 -0.28
C ARG A 26 -2.28 -14.31 0.02
N ARG A 27 -1.43 -14.70 -0.94
CA ARG A 27 -0.49 -15.82 -0.75
C ARG A 27 0.45 -15.59 0.42
N MET A 28 0.91 -14.35 0.61
CA MET A 28 1.75 -14.01 1.76
C MET A 28 0.99 -14.13 3.08
N ALA A 29 -0.26 -13.66 3.13
CA ALA A 29 -1.11 -13.79 4.29
C ALA A 29 -1.35 -15.26 4.66
N GLU A 30 -1.63 -16.11 3.67
CA GLU A 30 -1.81 -17.56 3.85
C GLU A 30 -0.54 -18.25 4.32
N ALA A 31 0.61 -17.97 3.66
CA ALA A 31 1.90 -18.54 4.04
C ALA A 31 2.31 -18.20 5.48
N HIS A 32 1.91 -17.03 5.97
CA HIS A 32 2.18 -16.57 7.34
C HIS A 32 1.01 -16.77 8.31
N ASN A 33 -0.05 -17.50 7.91
CA ASN A 33 -1.24 -17.79 8.73
C ASN A 33 -1.92 -16.52 9.32
N ILE A 34 -1.99 -15.44 8.55
CA ILE A 34 -2.57 -14.16 8.98
C ILE A 34 -4.10 -14.21 8.85
N LYS A 35 -4.78 -14.59 9.95
CA LYS A 35 -6.25 -14.70 9.99
C LYS A 35 -6.99 -13.36 10.05
N SER A 36 -6.28 -12.26 10.35
CA SER A 36 -6.86 -10.92 10.43
C SER A 36 -7.00 -10.23 9.08
N LEU A 37 -6.66 -10.91 7.98
CA LEU A 37 -6.73 -10.38 6.62
C LEU A 37 -7.61 -11.28 5.75
N ALA A 38 -8.62 -10.69 5.13
CA ALA A 38 -9.51 -11.33 4.18
C ALA A 38 -9.47 -10.58 2.85
N PHE A 39 -9.76 -11.29 1.76
CA PHE A 39 -9.78 -10.74 0.41
C PHE A 39 -11.09 -11.11 -0.27
N THR A 40 -11.73 -10.13 -0.91
CA THR A 40 -13.01 -10.30 -1.59
C THR A 40 -12.90 -9.79 -3.02
N ASP A 41 -13.11 -10.68 -3.99
CA ASP A 41 -13.14 -10.31 -5.39
C ASP A 41 -14.51 -9.72 -5.75
N ILE A 42 -14.51 -8.48 -6.22
CA ILE A 42 -15.71 -7.75 -6.67
C ILE A 42 -15.93 -7.87 -8.18
N SER A 43 -15.09 -8.60 -8.91
CA SER A 43 -15.18 -8.78 -10.37
C SER A 43 -16.55 -9.33 -10.80
N SER A 44 -17.05 -10.34 -10.08
CA SER A 44 -18.32 -11.02 -10.31
C SER A 44 -19.29 -10.96 -9.12
N GLY A 45 -18.86 -10.39 -8.00
CA GLY A 45 -19.61 -10.33 -6.74
C GLY A 45 -20.43 -9.05 -6.54
N ALA A 46 -21.15 -9.03 -5.41
CA ALA A 46 -21.84 -7.84 -4.92
C ALA A 46 -20.83 -6.76 -4.51
N LEU A 47 -21.12 -5.51 -4.87
CA LEU A 47 -20.38 -4.35 -4.40
C LEU A 47 -20.87 -3.96 -3.00
N PRO A 48 -20.00 -3.42 -2.14
CA PRO A 48 -20.43 -2.79 -0.89
C PRO A 48 -21.40 -1.65 -1.19
N GLU A 49 -22.40 -1.46 -0.30
CA GLU A 49 -23.44 -0.45 -0.48
C GLU A 49 -22.85 0.96 -0.64
N GLY A 50 -23.35 1.71 -1.62
CA GLY A 50 -22.90 3.07 -1.90
C GLY A 50 -21.63 3.20 -2.75
N TYR A 51 -21.01 2.09 -3.17
CA TYR A 51 -19.84 2.11 -4.05
C TYR A 51 -20.17 1.63 -5.45
N THR A 52 -19.71 2.38 -6.46
CA THR A 52 -19.79 1.94 -7.86
C THR A 52 -18.55 1.14 -8.23
N ARG A 53 -18.69 0.28 -9.25
CA ARG A 53 -17.57 -0.52 -9.77
C ARG A 53 -16.42 0.38 -10.20
N GLU A 54 -16.71 1.48 -10.86
CA GLU A 54 -15.72 2.45 -11.34
C GLU A 54 -14.94 3.07 -10.18
N ALA A 55 -15.63 3.42 -9.09
CA ALA A 55 -15.00 3.95 -7.89
C ALA A 55 -14.05 2.92 -7.24
N MET A 56 -14.47 1.65 -7.17
CA MET A 56 -13.65 0.58 -6.63
C MET A 56 -12.46 0.19 -7.51
N LEU A 57 -12.55 0.42 -8.82
CA LEU A 57 -11.43 0.20 -9.75
C LEU A 57 -10.40 1.33 -9.70
N ALA A 58 -10.82 2.55 -9.37
CA ALA A 58 -9.94 3.71 -9.34
C ALA A 58 -8.91 3.66 -8.20
N ARG A 59 -9.24 2.99 -7.08
CA ARG A 59 -8.40 2.96 -5.86
C ARG A 59 -8.57 1.65 -5.11
N LEU A 60 -7.56 1.23 -4.35
CA LEU A 60 -7.70 0.11 -3.42
C LEU A 60 -8.71 0.45 -2.30
N HIS A 61 -9.59 -0.48 -1.98
CA HIS A 61 -10.55 -0.35 -0.89
C HIS A 61 -10.36 -1.49 0.11
N ALA A 62 -10.48 -1.17 1.39
CA ALA A 62 -10.49 -2.16 2.45
C ALA A 62 -11.46 -1.74 3.55
N GLU A 63 -12.15 -2.69 4.17
CA GLU A 63 -13.02 -2.43 5.31
C GLU A 63 -12.37 -2.96 6.58
N GLU A 64 -12.37 -2.11 7.61
CA GLU A 64 -11.91 -2.45 8.95
C GLU A 64 -12.96 -2.00 9.95
N SER A 65 -13.57 -2.95 10.67
CA SER A 65 -14.57 -2.65 11.73
C SER A 65 -15.77 -1.81 11.27
N GLY A 66 -16.17 -1.92 10.00
CA GLY A 66 -17.24 -1.13 9.40
C GLY A 66 -16.81 0.25 8.86
N GLU A 67 -15.54 0.62 8.98
CA GLU A 67 -14.98 1.79 8.28
C GLU A 67 -14.39 1.37 6.94
N MET A 68 -14.79 2.04 5.86
CA MET A 68 -14.18 1.85 4.55
C MET A 68 -12.95 2.74 4.37
N LEU A 69 -11.79 2.10 4.32
CA LEU A 69 -10.49 2.68 4.00
C LEU A 69 -10.29 2.71 2.49
N VAL A 70 -9.83 3.85 1.96
CA VAL A 70 -9.65 4.05 0.51
C VAL A 70 -8.23 4.53 0.19
N GLY A 71 -7.67 4.02 -0.89
CA GLY A 71 -6.37 4.40 -1.42
C GLY A 71 -5.23 4.09 -0.46
N VAL A 72 -4.38 5.09 -0.17
CA VAL A 72 -3.18 4.92 0.67
C VAL A 72 -3.53 4.40 2.06
N ARG A 73 -4.68 4.79 2.63
CA ARG A 73 -5.12 4.28 3.95
C ARG A 73 -5.34 2.76 3.91
N ALA A 74 -5.93 2.25 2.83
CA ALA A 74 -6.14 0.81 2.64
C ALA A 74 -4.79 0.07 2.51
N PHE A 75 -3.84 0.63 1.74
CA PHE A 75 -2.49 0.06 1.63
C PHE A 75 -1.74 0.02 2.95
N ILE A 76 -1.80 1.09 3.75
CA ILE A 76 -1.17 1.13 5.07
C ILE A 76 -1.78 0.05 5.98
N ALA A 77 -3.11 -0.04 6.05
CA ALA A 77 -3.79 -1.03 6.88
C ALA A 77 -3.46 -2.49 6.47
N LEU A 78 -3.32 -2.72 5.16
CA LEU A 78 -2.90 -4.01 4.60
C LEU A 78 -1.44 -4.33 4.97
N TRP A 79 -0.51 -3.42 4.70
CA TRP A 79 0.91 -3.65 4.91
C TRP A 79 1.29 -3.75 6.38
N LEU A 80 0.57 -3.09 7.30
CA LEU A 80 0.76 -3.25 8.74
C LEU A 80 0.48 -4.69 9.22
N ARG A 81 -0.32 -5.46 8.49
CA ARG A 81 -0.64 -6.85 8.80
C ARG A 81 0.34 -7.85 8.17
N LEU A 82 1.06 -7.46 7.13
CA LEU A 82 2.00 -8.32 6.40
C LEU A 82 3.44 -8.19 6.93
N PRO A 83 4.10 -9.27 7.36
CA PRO A 83 5.38 -9.21 8.10
C PRO A 83 6.52 -8.53 7.33
N LYS A 84 6.61 -8.71 6.00
CA LYS A 84 7.65 -8.10 5.17
C LYS A 84 7.35 -6.63 4.82
N PHE A 85 6.08 -6.26 4.80
CA PHE A 85 5.64 -4.92 4.40
C PHE A 85 5.45 -3.98 5.59
N LYS A 86 5.56 -4.46 6.85
CA LYS A 86 5.51 -3.60 8.04
C LYS A 86 6.51 -2.44 7.97
N TYR A 87 7.75 -2.70 7.54
CA TYR A 87 8.77 -1.67 7.38
C TYR A 87 8.42 -0.66 6.28
N LEU A 88 7.81 -1.14 5.18
CA LEU A 88 7.34 -0.27 4.09
C LEU A 88 6.14 0.57 4.51
N ALA A 89 5.19 -0.01 5.26
CA ALA A 89 4.08 0.69 5.87
C ALA A 89 4.57 1.77 6.82
N HIS A 90 5.54 1.45 7.68
CA HIS A 90 6.15 2.43 8.57
C HIS A 90 6.90 3.51 7.78
N ALA A 91 7.62 3.16 6.72
CA ALA A 91 8.33 4.14 5.90
C ALA A 91 7.38 5.10 5.16
N ILE A 92 6.22 4.63 4.70
CA ILE A 92 5.22 5.43 3.98
C ILE A 92 4.29 6.21 4.93
N ASN A 93 4.01 5.65 6.11
CA ASN A 93 3.27 6.32 7.18
C ASN A 93 4.13 7.32 7.94
N TRP A 94 5.45 7.10 7.99
CA TRP A 94 6.40 8.17 8.25
C TRP A 94 6.25 9.15 7.09
N PRO A 95 5.99 10.43 7.32
CA PRO A 95 5.84 11.40 6.24
C PRO A 95 7.17 11.47 5.49
N ILE A 96 7.31 10.69 4.41
CA ILE A 96 8.54 10.57 3.62
C ILE A 96 9.00 11.97 3.25
N MET A 97 10.16 12.38 3.75
CA MET A 97 11.02 13.37 3.10
C MET A 97 10.40 14.75 2.75
N ARG A 98 9.43 15.29 3.50
CA ARG A 98 9.07 16.71 3.29
C ARG A 98 10.16 17.71 3.75
N GLY A 99 11.16 17.24 4.50
CA GLY A 99 12.37 18.03 4.86
C GLY A 99 13.71 17.45 4.37
N MET A 100 13.85 16.12 4.30
CA MET A 100 15.15 15.48 4.01
C MET A 100 15.53 15.41 2.53
N THR A 101 14.58 15.43 1.58
CA THR A 101 14.90 15.44 0.14
C THR A 101 15.66 16.72 -0.24
N GLY A 102 15.26 17.88 0.30
CA GLY A 102 15.99 19.13 0.11
C GLY A 102 17.42 19.05 0.65
N LEU A 103 17.60 18.49 1.84
CA LEU A 103 18.91 18.33 2.47
C LEU A 103 19.83 17.36 1.71
N VAL A 104 19.34 16.18 1.33
CA VAL A 104 20.15 15.20 0.57
C VAL A 104 20.50 15.73 -0.82
N TYR A 105 19.56 16.40 -1.49
CA TYR A 105 19.82 17.01 -2.79
C TYR A 105 20.86 18.14 -2.68
N ASN A 106 20.69 19.09 -1.76
CA ASN A 106 21.62 20.22 -1.61
C ASN A 106 22.99 19.83 -1.03
N HIS A 107 23.06 18.90 -0.07
CA HIS A 107 24.33 18.57 0.59
C HIS A 107 25.08 17.38 0.00
N ILE A 108 24.43 16.50 -0.76
CA ILE A 108 25.09 15.33 -1.33
C ILE A 108 25.10 15.41 -2.85
N ILE A 109 23.95 15.56 -3.48
CA ILE A 109 23.83 15.46 -4.95
C ILE A 109 24.45 16.68 -5.65
N ALA A 110 24.13 17.90 -5.20
CA ALA A 110 24.64 19.14 -5.78
C ALA A 110 26.19 19.25 -5.72
N PRO A 111 26.87 19.04 -4.57
CA PRO A 111 28.32 19.08 -4.54
C PRO A 111 28.97 17.91 -5.29
N TRP A 112 28.32 16.75 -5.38
CA TRP A 112 28.83 15.63 -6.17
C TRP A 112 28.77 15.92 -7.68
N LEU A 113 27.66 16.48 -8.18
CA LEU A 113 27.53 16.92 -9.57
C LEU A 113 28.52 18.04 -9.90
N TYR A 114 28.66 19.02 -9.00
CA TYR A 114 29.63 20.12 -9.16
C TYR A 114 31.07 19.61 -9.22
N ARG A 115 31.46 18.70 -8.32
CA ARG A 115 32.78 18.05 -8.35
C ARG A 115 33.00 17.21 -9.60
N ARG A 116 31.94 16.61 -10.17
CA ARG A 116 32.04 15.82 -11.39
C ARG A 116 32.18 16.70 -12.64
N PHE A 117 31.54 17.86 -12.67
CA PHE A 117 31.71 18.86 -13.74
C PHE A 117 33.13 19.46 -13.73
N LEU A 118 33.68 19.76 -12.55
CA LEU A 118 35.08 20.22 -12.37
C LEU A 118 36.15 19.18 -12.75
N ARG A 119 35.80 17.89 -12.85
CA ARG A 119 36.72 16.84 -13.34
C ARG A 119 36.70 16.69 -14.87
N GLN A 120 35.79 17.39 -15.57
CA GLN A 120 35.67 17.34 -17.02
C GLN A 120 36.19 18.62 -17.71
N GLN A 121 36.70 19.60 -16.94
CA GLN A 121 37.63 20.62 -17.43
C GLN A 121 39.05 20.23 -17.03
#